data_AF-A0AAW9IYX5-F1
#
_entry.id   AF-A0AAW9IYX5-F1
#
_cell.length_a   1.000
_cell.length_b   1.000
_cell.length_c   1.000
_cell.angle_alpha   90.00
_cell.angle_beta   90.00
_cell.angle_gamma   90.00
#
_symmetry.space_group_name_H-M   'P 1'
#
loop_
_entity.id
_entity.type
_entity.pdbx_description
1 polymer ?
#
loop_
_entity_poly.entity_id
_entity_poly.type
_entity_poly.pdbx_seq_one_letter_code
_entity_poly.pdbx_strand_id
1 'polypeptide(L)'
;LMNIRAEYANILVDGKEEKVKPETVNIDDIIVIKPGERVPLDGVVLDGTSFVDTSALTGESVPREVSVGEDILAGFINTNGVLKVKVSKNFKESTVSRILELVENASNKKAPTEKFITKFARVYTPIVVFSALALAIIPPLV
;
A
#
# COMPACT_ATOMS: atom_id res chain seq x y z
N LEU A 1 11.34 -0.51 0.39
CA LEU A 1 9.88 -0.25 0.25
C LEU A 1 9.21 0.32 1.51
N MET A 2 9.81 0.21 2.70
CA MET A 2 9.19 0.58 4.00
C MET A 2 9.12 2.08 4.33
N ASN A 3 9.45 2.99 3.42
CA ASN A 3 9.71 4.40 3.80
C ASN A 3 8.79 5.42 3.12
N ILE A 4 7.54 5.04 2.79
CA ILE A 4 6.50 5.95 2.21
C ILE A 4 5.35 6.21 3.19
N ARG A 5 5.20 5.42 4.27
CA ARG A 5 4.14 5.64 5.28
C ARG A 5 4.61 6.65 6.31
N ALA A 6 3.67 7.44 6.86
CA ALA A 6 3.92 8.22 8.07
C ALA A 6 3.74 7.30 9.29
N GLU A 7 4.55 7.49 10.33
CA GLU A 7 4.46 6.70 11.57
C GLU A 7 3.38 7.22 12.53
N TYR A 8 3.00 8.50 12.37
CA TYR A 8 2.06 9.20 13.23
C TYR A 8 1.25 10.23 12.44
N ALA A 9 0.13 10.65 13.01
CA ALA A 9 -0.65 11.79 12.58
C ALA A 9 -0.87 12.71 13.79
N ASN A 10 -0.78 14.03 13.59
CA ASN A 10 -1.15 15.00 14.62
C ASN A 10 -2.61 15.39 14.36
N ILE A 11 -3.55 14.95 15.21
CA ILE A 11 -4.95 15.36 15.12
C ILE A 11 -5.18 16.62 15.95
N LEU A 12 -6.06 17.50 15.49
CA LEU A 12 -6.49 18.68 16.22
C LEU A 12 -7.82 18.41 16.91
N VAL A 13 -7.78 18.21 18.23
CA VAL A 13 -8.97 17.97 19.07
C VAL A 13 -9.06 19.10 20.10
N ASP A 14 -10.18 19.80 20.15
CA ASP A 14 -10.41 20.92 21.09
C ASP A 14 -9.29 21.98 21.11
N GLY A 15 -8.67 22.22 19.94
CA GLY A 15 -7.59 23.18 19.77
C GLY A 15 -6.22 22.69 20.27
N LYS A 16 -6.10 21.43 20.68
CA LYS A 16 -4.82 20.78 21.03
C LYS A 16 -4.44 19.75 19.98
N GLU A 17 -3.13 19.68 19.72
CA GLU A 17 -2.56 18.65 18.86
C GLU A 17 -2.30 17.37 19.68
N GLU A 18 -2.90 16.26 19.27
CA GLU A 18 -2.61 14.94 19.81
C GLU A 18 -1.93 14.06 18.77
N LYS A 19 -0.82 13.44 19.17
CA LYS A 19 -0.06 12.53 18.31
C LYS A 19 -0.66 11.13 18.40
N VAL A 20 -1.30 10.68 17.33
CA VAL A 20 -1.97 9.39 17.23
C VAL A 20 -1.41 8.56 16.08
N LYS A 21 -1.82 7.29 16.00
CA LYS A 21 -1.47 6.44 14.86
C LYS A 21 -2.34 6.84 13.65
N PRO A 22 -1.82 6.80 12.42
CA PRO A 22 -2.62 7.12 11.23
C PRO A 22 -3.86 6.22 11.07
N GLU A 23 -3.82 5.00 11.61
CA GLU A 23 -4.92 4.03 11.58
C GLU A 23 -6.12 4.40 12.48
N THR A 24 -5.92 5.26 13.50
CA THR A 24 -6.96 5.65 14.46
C THR A 24 -7.65 6.95 14.11
N VAL A 25 -7.19 7.62 13.05
CA VAL A 25 -7.78 8.88 12.55
C VAL A 25 -9.00 8.54 11.70
N ASN A 26 -10.09 9.26 11.91
CA ASN A 26 -11.35 9.07 11.20
C ASN A 26 -11.49 10.06 10.04
N ILE A 27 -12.42 9.77 9.13
CA ILE A 27 -12.89 10.75 8.14
C ILE A 27 -13.43 11.97 8.88
N ASP A 28 -13.23 13.15 8.27
CA ASP A 28 -13.57 14.46 8.81
C ASP A 28 -12.68 14.99 9.96
N ASP A 29 -11.79 14.17 10.52
CA ASP A 29 -10.80 14.66 11.49
C ASP A 29 -9.87 15.70 10.84
N ILE A 30 -9.44 16.67 11.63
CA ILE A 30 -8.49 17.70 11.19
C ILE A 30 -7.10 17.27 11.64
N ILE A 31 -6.20 17.07 10.69
CA ILE A 31 -4.80 16.78 10.96
C ILE A 31 -3.93 18.01 10.70
N VAL A 32 -2.89 18.18 11.53
CA VAL A 32 -1.88 19.23 11.40
C VAL A 32 -0.59 18.63 10.88
N ILE A 33 -0.11 19.16 9.76
CA ILE A 33 1.08 18.68 9.07
C ILE A 33 2.11 19.80 9.09
N LYS A 34 3.23 19.56 9.76
CA LYS A 34 4.30 20.55 9.92
C LYS A 34 5.30 20.47 8.75
N PRO A 35 6.10 21.52 8.52
CA PRO A 35 7.18 21.48 7.55
C PRO A 35 8.14 20.31 7.83
N GLY A 36 8.51 19.57 6.80
CA GLY A 36 9.31 18.36 6.87
C GLY A 36 8.54 17.08 7.25
N GLU A 37 7.28 17.19 7.67
CA GLU A 37 6.46 16.02 7.96
C GLU A 37 5.85 15.43 6.69
N ARG A 38 5.63 14.12 6.75
CA ARG A 38 4.91 13.39 5.71
C ARG A 38 3.42 13.42 5.98
N VAL A 39 2.65 13.62 4.92
CA VAL A 39 1.18 13.56 4.95
C VAL A 39 0.74 12.13 5.31
N PRO A 40 0.04 11.93 6.44
CA PRO A 40 -0.32 10.59 6.90
C PRO A 40 -1.53 10.00 6.19
N LEU A 41 -2.49 10.84 5.75
CA LEU A 41 -3.77 10.45 5.16
C LEU A 41 -4.18 11.39 4.02
N ASP A 42 -4.98 10.85 3.09
CA ASP A 42 -5.58 11.64 2.01
C ASP A 42 -6.62 12.61 2.60
N GLY A 43 -6.64 13.84 2.09
CA GLY A 43 -7.52 14.88 2.61
C GLY A 43 -7.58 16.14 1.75
N VAL A 44 -8.28 17.15 2.26
CA VAL A 44 -8.42 18.48 1.64
C VAL A 44 -7.83 19.52 2.57
N VAL A 45 -7.01 20.44 2.04
CA VAL A 45 -6.43 21.54 2.83
C VAL A 45 -7.55 22.48 3.29
N LEU A 46 -7.68 22.67 4.61
CA LEU A 46 -8.61 23.63 5.21
C LEU A 46 -7.95 24.98 5.48
N ASP A 47 -6.65 24.98 5.82
CA ASP A 47 -5.93 26.17 6.23
C ASP A 47 -4.43 26.03 5.96
N GLY A 48 -3.80 27.14 5.59
CA GLY A 48 -2.39 27.21 5.19
C GLY A 48 -2.13 27.02 3.69
N THR A 49 -0.92 27.40 3.30
CA THR A 49 -0.37 27.22 1.95
C THR A 49 1.05 26.68 2.11
N SER A 50 1.41 25.67 1.31
CA SER A 50 2.76 25.11 1.34
C SER A 50 3.12 24.45 0.01
N PHE A 51 4.41 24.13 -0.15
CA PHE A 51 4.87 23.25 -1.20
C PHE A 51 4.93 21.82 -0.66
N VAL A 52 4.50 20.87 -1.48
CA VAL A 52 4.56 19.44 -1.18
C VAL A 52 5.40 18.71 -2.22
N ASP A 53 6.31 17.88 -1.75
CA ASP A 53 7.07 16.96 -2.59
C ASP A 53 6.18 15.74 -2.93
N THR A 54 5.98 15.53 -4.23
CA THR A 54 5.15 14.45 -4.77
C THR A 54 5.97 13.29 -5.33
N SER A 55 7.30 13.37 -5.28
CA SER A 55 8.25 12.39 -5.84
C SER A 55 8.00 10.96 -5.38
N ALA A 56 7.52 10.78 -4.15
CA ALA A 56 7.21 9.48 -3.57
C ALA A 56 6.06 8.74 -4.27
N LEU A 57 5.13 9.45 -4.93
CA LEU A 57 3.95 8.86 -5.58
C LEU A 57 3.97 9.05 -7.10
N THR A 58 4.31 10.24 -7.59
CA THR A 58 4.28 10.56 -9.03
C THR A 58 5.64 10.38 -9.71
N GLY A 59 6.73 10.40 -8.93
CA GLY A 59 8.10 10.42 -9.46
C GLY A 59 8.53 11.77 -10.02
N GLU A 60 7.73 12.82 -9.86
CA GLU A 60 8.09 14.18 -10.28
C GLU A 60 8.93 14.87 -9.21
N SER A 61 10.07 15.46 -9.60
CA SER A 61 11.01 16.10 -8.67
C SER A 61 10.66 17.55 -8.32
N VAL A 62 9.68 18.15 -8.99
CA VAL A 62 9.30 19.55 -8.76
C VAL A 62 8.23 19.59 -7.68
N PRO A 63 8.46 20.29 -6.54
CA PRO A 63 7.45 20.46 -5.52
C PRO A 63 6.21 21.15 -6.09
N ARG A 64 5.03 20.61 -5.78
CA ARG A 64 3.75 21.20 -6.16
C ARG A 64 3.28 22.15 -5.04
N GLU A 65 2.78 23.32 -5.39
CA GLU A 65 2.11 24.20 -4.43
C GLU A 65 0.71 23.65 -4.12
N VAL A 66 0.32 23.66 -2.85
CA VAL A 66 -1.02 23.31 -2.38
C VAL A 66 -1.58 24.45 -1.52
N SER A 67 -2.85 24.75 -1.77
CA SER A 67 -3.59 25.83 -1.14
C SER A 67 -4.94 25.34 -0.61
N VAL A 68 -5.64 26.19 0.15
CA VAL A 68 -6.95 25.86 0.75
C VAL A 68 -7.94 25.40 -0.32
N GLY A 69 -8.59 24.26 -0.09
CA GLY A 69 -9.53 23.63 -1.00
C GLY A 69 -8.90 22.62 -1.96
N GLU A 70 -7.58 22.50 -2.01
CA GLU A 70 -6.91 21.48 -2.83
C GLU A 70 -6.76 20.14 -2.11
N ASP A 71 -6.78 19.07 -2.90
CA ASP A 71 -6.53 17.71 -2.44
C ASP A 71 -5.04 17.47 -2.17
N ILE A 72 -4.78 16.80 -1.05
CA ILE A 72 -3.46 16.33 -0.65
C ILE A 72 -3.51 14.81 -0.41
N LEU A 73 -2.49 14.10 -0.87
CA LEU A 73 -2.45 12.64 -0.80
C LEU A 73 -1.45 12.19 0.27
N ALA A 74 -1.76 11.06 0.89
CA ALA A 74 -0.85 10.37 1.80
C ALA A 74 0.48 10.09 1.11
N GLY A 75 1.58 10.27 1.84
CA GLY A 75 2.94 10.02 1.34
C GLY A 75 3.65 11.24 0.77
N PHE A 76 2.93 12.34 0.45
CA PHE A 76 3.56 13.62 0.13
C PHE A 76 4.36 14.15 1.33
N ILE A 77 5.42 14.90 1.07
CA ILE A 77 6.24 15.52 2.11
C ILE A 77 6.01 17.03 2.07
N ASN A 78 5.58 17.59 3.19
CA ASN A 78 5.35 19.02 3.32
C ASN A 78 6.68 19.76 3.49
N THR A 79 6.91 20.88 2.80
CA THR A 79 8.24 21.53 2.76
C THR A 79 8.34 22.78 3.63
N ASN A 80 7.39 23.73 3.52
CA ASN A 80 7.60 25.09 4.05
C ASN A 80 6.57 25.57 5.08
N GLY A 81 5.27 25.36 4.85
CA GLY A 81 4.17 25.88 5.67
C GLY A 81 3.52 24.82 6.55
N VAL A 82 2.80 25.22 7.60
CA VAL A 82 1.92 24.31 8.35
C VAL A 82 0.61 24.18 7.59
N LEU A 83 0.16 22.95 7.36
CA LEU A 83 -1.12 22.67 6.72
C LEU A 83 -2.08 22.07 7.73
N LYS A 84 -3.32 22.58 7.78
CA LYS A 84 -4.43 21.87 8.41
C LYS A 84 -5.23 21.20 7.31
N VAL A 85 -5.39 19.89 7.42
CA VAL A 85 -6.00 19.07 6.39
C VAL A 85 -7.17 18.33 7.00
N LYS A 86 -8.33 18.36 6.32
CA LYS A 86 -9.47 17.54 6.67
C LYS A 86 -9.33 16.18 6.01
N VAL A 87 -9.34 15.12 6.79
CA VAL A 87 -9.22 13.75 6.27
C VAL A 87 -10.44 13.42 5.41
N SER A 88 -10.21 13.01 4.17
CA SER A 88 -11.26 12.64 3.22
C SER A 88 -11.43 11.14 3.06
N LYS A 89 -10.40 10.35 3.37
CA LYS A 89 -10.41 8.88 3.29
C LYS A 89 -9.77 8.24 4.51
N ASN A 90 -10.32 7.09 4.91
CA ASN A 90 -9.72 6.26 5.95
C ASN A 90 -8.38 5.68 5.51
N PHE A 91 -7.53 5.32 6.49
CA PHE A 91 -6.20 4.75 6.23
C PHE A 91 -6.17 3.59 5.24
N LYS A 92 -7.15 2.68 5.32
CA LYS A 92 -7.26 1.52 4.40
C LYS A 92 -7.57 1.92 2.95
N GLU A 93 -8.23 3.04 2.77
CA GLU A 93 -8.64 3.57 1.46
C GLU A 93 -7.67 4.63 0.92
N SER A 94 -6.66 5.00 1.71
CA SER A 94 -5.62 5.94 1.30
C SER A 94 -4.86 5.42 0.08
N THR A 95 -4.41 6.36 -0.75
CA THR A 95 -3.76 6.04 -2.03
C THR A 95 -2.53 5.13 -1.83
N VAL A 96 -1.74 5.37 -0.78
CA VAL A 96 -0.57 4.54 -0.44
C VAL A 96 -0.96 3.13 -0.02
N SER A 97 -2.02 2.97 0.80
CA SER A 97 -2.51 1.65 1.21
C SER A 97 -2.98 0.84 0.01
N ARG A 98 -3.69 1.47 -0.92
CA ARG A 98 -4.17 0.83 -2.15
C ARG A 98 -3.03 0.42 -3.08
N ILE A 99 -1.99 1.25 -3.23
CA ILE A 99 -0.78 0.89 -3.99
C ILE A 99 -0.12 -0.34 -3.37
N LEU A 100 0.01 -0.38 -2.04
CA LEU A 100 0.66 -1.50 -1.35
C LEU A 100 -0.15 -2.79 -1.49
N GLU A 101 -1.47 -2.72 -1.36
CA GLU A 101 -2.36 -3.86 -1.60
C GLU A 101 -2.25 -4.37 -3.04
N LEU A 102 -2.18 -3.47 -4.03
CA LEU A 102 -2.02 -3.84 -5.43
C LEU A 102 -0.67 -4.53 -5.69
N VAL A 103 0.42 -4.02 -5.08
CA VAL A 103 1.76 -4.63 -5.19
C VAL A 103 1.80 -6.00 -4.53
N GLU A 104 1.23 -6.13 -3.33
CA GLU A 104 1.18 -7.39 -2.59
C GLU A 104 0.35 -8.45 -3.36
N ASN A 105 -0.80 -8.06 -3.90
CA ASN A 105 -1.63 -8.94 -4.73
C ASN A 105 -0.97 -9.30 -6.07
N ALA A 106 -0.20 -8.39 -6.67
CA ALA A 106 0.57 -8.68 -7.89
C ALA A 106 1.73 -9.66 -7.62
N SER A 107 2.40 -9.52 -6.48
CA SER A 107 3.48 -10.42 -6.05
C SER A 107 2.97 -11.81 -5.66
N ASN A 108 1.74 -11.91 -5.14
CA ASN A 108 1.09 -13.18 -4.77
C ASN A 108 0.55 -14.01 -5.94
N LYS A 109 0.66 -13.55 -7.19
CA LYS A 109 0.45 -14.43 -8.34
C LYS A 109 1.70 -15.29 -8.56
N LYS A 110 1.70 -16.49 -7.96
CA LYS A 110 2.62 -17.59 -8.34
C LYS A 110 2.79 -17.62 -9.86
N ALA A 111 4.04 -17.67 -10.32
CA ALA A 111 4.37 -17.66 -11.73
C ALA A 111 3.57 -18.74 -12.48
N PRO A 112 2.95 -18.45 -13.62
CA PRO A 112 2.13 -19.40 -14.38
C PRO A 112 2.87 -20.72 -14.67
N THR A 113 4.20 -20.68 -14.76
CA THR A 113 5.10 -21.83 -14.93
C THR A 113 5.05 -22.84 -13.77
N GLU A 114 4.92 -22.38 -12.51
CA GLU A 114 4.87 -23.26 -11.33
C GLU A 114 3.57 -24.10 -11.30
N LYS A 115 2.47 -23.53 -11.83
CA LYS A 115 1.20 -24.24 -11.99
C LYS A 115 1.27 -25.34 -13.06
N PHE A 116 2.09 -25.16 -14.09
CA PHE A 116 2.25 -26.14 -15.18
C PHE A 116 2.99 -27.39 -14.71
N ILE A 117 4.16 -27.24 -14.07
CA ILE A 117 4.96 -28.37 -13.58
C ILE A 117 4.18 -29.20 -12.57
N THR A 118 3.51 -28.55 -11.61
CA THR A 118 2.73 -29.23 -10.58
C THR A 118 1.55 -30.02 -11.16
N LYS A 119 0.88 -29.48 -12.19
CA LYS A 119 -0.23 -30.17 -12.87
C LYS A 119 0.26 -31.35 -13.71
N PHE A 120 1.41 -31.20 -14.39
CA PHE A 120 2.04 -32.28 -15.14
C PHE A 120 2.49 -33.43 -14.22
N ALA A 121 3.18 -33.11 -13.11
CA ALA A 121 3.64 -34.10 -12.15
C ALA A 121 2.49 -34.89 -11.51
N ARG A 122 1.35 -34.23 -11.20
CA ARG A 122 0.17 -34.90 -10.62
C ARG A 122 -0.39 -36.02 -11.49
N VAL A 123 -0.26 -35.95 -12.81
CA VAL A 123 -0.76 -36.97 -13.74
C VAL A 123 0.36 -37.93 -14.15
N TYR A 124 1.55 -37.41 -14.46
CA TYR A 124 2.67 -38.21 -14.95
C TYR A 124 3.20 -39.19 -13.90
N THR A 125 3.40 -38.73 -12.65
CA THR A 125 3.97 -39.55 -11.57
C THR A 125 3.13 -40.80 -11.26
N PRO A 126 1.80 -40.73 -11.03
CA PRO A 126 1.03 -41.95 -10.76
C PRO A 126 1.01 -42.90 -11.97
N ILE A 127 0.89 -42.39 -13.21
CA ILE A 127 0.89 -43.26 -14.40
C ILE A 127 2.18 -44.08 -14.49
N VAL A 128 3.33 -43.44 -14.33
CA VAL A 128 4.63 -44.13 -14.40
C VAL A 128 4.79 -45.13 -13.26
N VAL A 129 4.39 -44.78 -12.04
CA VAL A 129 4.45 -45.69 -10.87
C VAL A 129 3.56 -46.92 -11.08
N PHE A 130 2.33 -46.76 -11.55
CA PHE A 130 1.45 -47.89 -11.85
C PHE A 130 1.98 -48.75 -13.01
N SER A 131 2.56 -48.12 -14.04
CA SER A 131 3.15 -48.83 -15.18
C SER A 131 4.36 -49.66 -14.75
N ALA A 132 5.22 -49.10 -13.89
CA ALA A 132 6.35 -49.82 -13.31
C ALA A 132 5.89 -50.99 -12.42
N LEU A 133 4.84 -50.78 -11.62
CA LEU A 133 4.27 -51.84 -10.78
C LEU A 133 3.65 -52.97 -11.62
N ALA A 134 2.93 -52.63 -12.68
CA ALA A 134 2.37 -53.60 -13.61
C ALA A 134 3.47 -54.41 -14.32
N LEU A 135 4.53 -53.75 -14.80
CA LEU A 135 5.70 -54.40 -15.38
C LEU A 135 6.44 -55.31 -14.40
N ALA A 136 6.46 -54.97 -13.12
CA ALA A 136 7.10 -55.80 -12.10
C ALA A 136 6.27 -57.06 -11.76
N ILE A 137 4.94 -56.99 -11.80
CA ILE A 137 4.04 -58.04 -11.30
C ILE A 137 3.51 -58.95 -12.42
N ILE A 138 3.28 -58.43 -13.64
CA ILE A 138 2.67 -59.21 -14.73
C ILE A 138 3.59 -60.34 -15.24
N PRO A 139 4.88 -60.10 -15.58
CA PRO A 139 5.75 -61.16 -16.11
C PRO A 139 5.97 -62.37 -15.18
N PRO A 140 6.08 -62.24 -13.85
CA PRO A 140 6.22 -63.41 -12.98
C PRO A 140 4.90 -64.14 -12.67
N LEU A 141 3.73 -63.60 -13.07
CA LEU A 141 2.41 -64.19 -12.78
C LEU A 141 1.80 -64.94 -13.98
N VAL A 142 2.31 -64.73 -15.18
CA VAL A 142 1.90 -65.40 -16.44
C VAL A 142 2.93 -66.45 -16.83
#